data_AF-A0A257GZF3-F1
#
_entry.id   AF-A0A257GZF3-F1
#
_cell.length_a   1.000
_cell.length_b   1.000
_cell.length_c   1.000
_cell.angle_alpha   90.00
_cell.angle_beta   90.00
_cell.angle_gamma   90.00
#
_symmetry.space_group_name_H-M   'P 1'
#
loop_
_entity.id
_entity.type
_entity.pdbx_description
1 polymer ?
#
loop_
_entity_poly.entity_id
_entity_poly.type
_entity_poly.pdbx_seq_one_letter_code
_entity_poly.pdbx_strand_id
1 'polypeptide(L)'
;MIDLPSVGKANKQPDQIIQVIVGKNDSLEIKVKDQTQGITLKDLAAAVKRAQGPQGNPGTTVSTNTGSAVIISADRNVKYETVVKVMDTLQRAGVARVGLSVQLAP
;
A
#
# COMPACT_ATOMS: atom_id res chain seq x y z
N MET A 1 18.63 -3.19 -43.85
CA MET A 1 18.47 -2.64 -42.49
C MET A 1 17.28 -3.35 -41.86
N ILE A 2 17.48 -4.03 -40.73
CA ILE A 2 16.45 -4.79 -40.02
C ILE A 2 16.28 -4.12 -38.66
N ASP A 3 15.09 -3.61 -38.40
CA ASP A 3 14.69 -3.04 -37.11
C ASP A 3 14.52 -4.17 -36.09
N LEU A 4 15.29 -4.09 -35.00
CA LEU A 4 15.14 -4.95 -33.83
C LEU A 4 14.11 -4.29 -32.91
N PRO A 5 12.98 -4.94 -32.55
CA PRO A 5 12.15 -4.43 -31.49
C PRO A 5 12.89 -4.62 -30.16
N SER A 6 13.26 -3.50 -29.55
CA SER A 6 13.89 -3.43 -28.23
C SER A 6 12.97 -4.04 -27.17
N VAL A 7 13.33 -5.21 -26.64
CA VAL A 7 12.60 -5.89 -25.55
C VAL A 7 13.27 -5.65 -24.21
N GLY A 8 13.41 -4.37 -23.84
CA GLY A 8 13.55 -3.97 -22.45
C GLY A 8 12.22 -4.09 -21.71
N LYS A 9 11.73 -5.32 -21.46
CA LYS A 9 10.66 -5.53 -20.45
C LYS A 9 11.30 -5.49 -19.07
N ALA A 10 11.86 -4.33 -18.73
CA ALA A 10 12.23 -4.01 -17.37
C ALA A 10 10.97 -4.16 -16.51
N ASN A 11 11.10 -4.94 -15.45
CA ASN A 11 10.15 -5.14 -14.36
C ASN A 11 9.09 -4.05 -14.30
N LYS A 12 7.84 -4.38 -14.67
CA LYS A 12 6.68 -3.66 -14.14
C LYS A 12 6.64 -3.95 -12.65
N GLN A 13 7.43 -3.20 -11.88
CA GLN A 13 7.17 -3.01 -10.47
C GLN A 13 5.69 -2.63 -10.36
N PRO A 14 4.97 -3.14 -9.35
CA PRO A 14 3.64 -2.62 -9.08
C PRO A 14 3.73 -1.09 -8.94
N ASP A 15 3.19 -0.36 -9.92
CA ASP A 15 3.37 1.09 -10.10
C ASP A 15 2.85 1.94 -8.92
N GLN A 16 2.14 1.31 -7.99
CA GLN A 16 1.65 1.93 -6.77
C GLN A 16 1.90 1.01 -5.57
N ILE A 17 2.74 1.50 -4.66
CA ILE A 17 2.85 1.03 -3.28
C ILE A 17 2.14 2.06 -2.42
N ILE A 18 1.27 1.59 -1.53
CA ILE A 18 0.54 2.43 -0.59
C ILE A 18 1.18 2.24 0.77
N GLN A 19 1.75 3.31 1.32
CA GLN A 19 2.37 3.28 2.63
C GLN A 19 1.40 3.86 3.66
N VAL A 20 1.11 3.11 4.73
CA VAL A 20 0.29 3.55 5.85
C VAL A 20 1.22 3.87 7.01
N ILE A 21 1.40 5.15 7.32
CA ILE A 21 2.25 5.60 8.41
C ILE A 21 1.41 5.66 9.69
N VAL A 22 1.90 5.02 10.74
CA VAL A 22 1.29 4.98 12.07
C VAL A 22 2.21 5.69 13.04
N GLY A 23 1.74 6.80 13.62
CA GLY A 23 2.46 7.59 14.61
C GLY A 23 2.07 7.26 16.05
N LYS A 24 2.87 7.75 17.01
CA LYS A 24 2.73 7.51 18.46
C LYS A 24 1.41 7.98 19.09
N ASN A 25 0.69 8.90 18.45
CA ASN A 25 -0.56 9.47 18.94
C ASN A 25 -1.80 8.88 18.26
N ASP A 26 -1.72 7.63 17.77
CA ASP A 26 -2.73 7.03 16.89
C ASP A 26 -3.01 7.84 15.62
N SER A 27 -2.09 8.74 15.26
CA SER A 27 -2.12 9.49 14.01
C SER A 27 -1.84 8.54 12.86
N LEU A 28 -2.75 8.51 11.89
CA LEU A 28 -2.62 7.68 10.71
C LEU A 28 -2.44 8.58 9.50
N GLU A 29 -1.49 8.23 8.65
CA GLU A 29 -1.29 8.91 7.39
C GLU A 29 -1.19 7.86 6.30
N ILE A 30 -1.71 8.19 5.13
CA ILE A 30 -1.53 7.39 3.94
C ILE A 30 -0.61 8.17 3.02
N LYS A 31 0.50 7.55 2.64
CA LYS A 31 1.41 8.02 1.62
C LYS A 31 1.26 7.17 0.36
N VAL A 32 0.89 7.81 -0.74
CA VAL A 32 0.81 7.21 -2.08
C VAL A 32 1.72 8.00 -2.99
N LYS A 33 2.79 7.37 -3.48
CA LYS A 33 3.86 8.05 -4.24
C LYS A 33 4.40 9.25 -3.43
N ASP A 34 4.10 10.48 -3.84
CA ASP A 34 4.54 11.72 -3.20
C ASP A 34 3.45 12.45 -2.41
N GLN A 35 2.22 11.91 -2.40
CA GLN A 35 1.12 12.50 -1.65
C GLN A 35 0.99 11.84 -0.29
N THR A 36 1.09 12.63 0.77
CA THR A 36 0.82 12.20 2.14
C THR A 36 -0.45 12.87 2.62
N GLN A 37 -1.39 12.08 3.14
CA GLN A 37 -2.66 12.55 3.65
C GLN A 37 -2.90 11.98 5.04
N GLY A 38 -3.10 12.85 6.02
CA GLY A 38 -3.57 12.47 7.35
C GLY A 38 -5.01 11.94 7.27
N ILE A 39 -5.24 10.80 7.89
CA ILE A 39 -6.53 10.10 7.87
C ILE A 39 -6.87 9.54 9.26
N THR A 40 -8.15 9.23 9.47
CA THR A 40 -8.60 8.53 10.67
C THR A 40 -8.64 7.02 10.46
N LEU A 41 -8.64 6.26 11.55
CA LEU A 41 -8.72 4.79 11.49
C LEU A 41 -10.00 4.29 10.79
N LYS A 42 -11.10 5.03 10.92
CA LYS A 42 -12.38 4.71 10.26
C LYS A 42 -12.28 4.85 8.74
N ASP A 43 -11.59 5.89 8.27
CA ASP A 43 -11.46 6.19 6.84
C ASP A 43 -10.27 5.47 6.20
N LEU A 44 -9.33 4.96 7.01
CA LEU A 44 -8.13 4.26 6.56
C LEU A 44 -8.45 3.15 5.56
N ALA A 45 -9.37 2.25 5.91
CA ALA A 45 -9.77 1.15 5.02
C ALA A 45 -10.31 1.65 3.68
N ALA A 46 -11.16 2.69 3.71
CA ALA A 46 -11.76 3.25 2.50
C ALA A 46 -10.73 3.98 1.64
N ALA A 47 -9.81 4.75 2.25
CA ALA A 47 -8.77 5.45 1.52
C ALA A 47 -7.70 4.51 0.98
N VAL A 48 -7.30 3.47 1.73
CA VAL A 48 -6.43 2.41 1.21
C VAL A 48 -7.11 1.74 0.03
N LYS A 49 -8.40 1.35 0.12
CA LYS A 49 -9.15 0.79 -1.02
C LYS A 49 -9.23 1.72 -2.24
N ARG A 50 -9.47 3.02 -2.01
CA ARG A 50 -9.49 4.03 -3.08
C ARG A 50 -8.11 4.18 -3.72
N ALA A 51 -7.06 4.19 -2.91
CA ALA A 51 -5.66 4.22 -3.38
C ALA A 51 -5.26 2.91 -4.06
N GLN A 52 -5.84 1.78 -3.65
CA GLN A 52 -5.76 0.46 -4.30
C GLN A 52 -6.74 0.32 -5.47
N GLY A 53 -7.40 1.41 -5.89
CA GLY A 53 -8.49 1.42 -6.87
C GLY A 53 -8.20 0.59 -8.13
N PRO A 54 -9.22 0.31 -8.95
CA PRO A 54 -9.20 -0.76 -9.95
C PRO A 54 -8.22 -0.47 -11.09
N GLN A 55 -6.93 -0.68 -10.84
CA GLN A 55 -5.89 -0.80 -11.86
C GLN A 55 -5.65 -2.28 -12.16
N GLY A 56 -6.74 -3.05 -12.23
CA GLY A 56 -6.80 -4.19 -13.13
C GLY A 56 -6.85 -3.61 -14.54
N ASN A 57 -5.69 -3.42 -15.16
CA ASN A 57 -5.62 -3.13 -16.59
C ASN A 57 -6.42 -4.21 -17.34
N PRO A 58 -7.46 -3.86 -18.12
CA PRO A 58 -8.26 -4.83 -18.87
C PRO A 58 -7.52 -5.27 -20.14
N GLY A 59 -6.33 -5.83 -19.99
CA GLY A 59 -5.47 -6.15 -21.14
C GLY A 59 -4.37 -7.19 -20.89
N THR A 60 -4.25 -7.79 -19.71
CA THR A 60 -3.28 -8.86 -19.49
C THR A 60 -3.97 -10.12 -18.98
N THR A 61 -4.11 -11.08 -19.90
CA THR A 61 -4.52 -12.45 -19.67
C THR A 61 -3.48 -13.19 -18.83
N VAL A 62 -3.36 -12.84 -17.56
CA VAL A 62 -2.83 -13.70 -16.50
C VAL A 62 -3.63 -13.37 -15.25
N SER A 63 -4.51 -14.31 -14.89
CA SER A 63 -5.25 -14.35 -13.63
C SER A 63 -4.27 -14.32 -12.44
N THR A 64 -3.92 -13.14 -11.93
CA THR A 64 -3.43 -13.00 -10.54
C THR A 64 -3.92 -11.68 -9.95
N ASN A 65 -4.71 -11.79 -8.87
CA ASN A 65 -5.16 -10.70 -8.00
C ASN A 65 -3.98 -9.80 -7.57
N THR A 66 -3.67 -8.76 -8.35
CA THR A 66 -2.56 -7.84 -8.08
C THR A 66 -3.13 -6.48 -7.66
N GLY A 67 -3.83 -6.47 -6.53
CA GLY A 67 -4.11 -5.22 -5.82
C GLY A 67 -2.79 -4.61 -5.33
N SER A 68 -2.70 -3.28 -5.37
CA SER A 68 -1.52 -2.51 -4.94
C SER A 68 -1.04 -2.96 -3.57
N ALA A 69 0.28 -3.15 -3.41
CA ALA A 69 0.86 -3.60 -2.15
C ALA A 69 0.72 -2.50 -1.08
N VAL A 70 0.21 -2.87 0.09
CA VAL A 70 0.07 -1.96 1.24
C VAL A 70 1.18 -2.26 2.22
N ILE A 71 1.98 -1.26 2.56
CA ILE A 71 3.05 -1.36 3.54
C ILE A 71 2.65 -0.52 4.76
N ILE A 72 2.60 -1.13 5.93
CA ILE A 72 2.35 -0.43 7.19
C ILE A 72 3.72 0.00 7.74
N SER A 73 3.93 1.29 7.81
CA SER A 73 5.07 1.93 8.46
C SER A 73 4.71 2.43 9.83
N ALA A 74 5.10 1.69 10.87
CA ALA A 74 4.91 2.12 12.26
C ALA A 74 6.24 2.56 12.87
N ASP A 75 6.20 3.62 13.67
CA ASP A 75 7.30 3.98 14.57
C ASP A 75 7.42 2.90 15.66
N ARG A 76 8.65 2.61 16.11
CA ARG A 76 8.94 1.67 17.21
C ARG A 76 8.19 2.05 18.50
N ASN A 77 7.91 3.32 18.72
CA ASN A 77 7.21 3.84 19.90
C ASN A 77 5.68 3.70 19.83
N VAL A 78 5.13 3.20 18.70
CA VAL A 78 3.69 2.96 18.57
C VAL A 78 3.28 1.78 19.44
N LYS A 79 2.12 1.91 20.09
CA LYS A 79 1.54 0.82 20.87
C LYS A 79 1.23 -0.37 19.97
N TYR A 80 1.60 -1.56 20.43
CA TYR A 80 1.28 -2.81 19.72
C TYR A 80 -0.23 -2.92 19.39
N GLU A 81 -1.10 -2.50 20.31
CA GLU A 81 -2.54 -2.48 20.13
C GLU A 81 -2.99 -1.66 18.89
N THR A 82 -2.34 -0.53 18.62
CA THR A 82 -2.65 0.32 17.46
C THR A 82 -2.29 -0.40 16.15
N VAL A 83 -1.13 -1.06 16.11
CA VAL A 83 -0.70 -1.84 14.93
C VAL A 83 -1.68 -2.98 14.66
N VAL A 84 -2.08 -3.72 15.69
CA VAL A 84 -3.05 -4.82 15.56
C VAL A 84 -4.40 -4.31 15.06
N LYS A 85 -4.90 -3.19 15.60
CA LYS A 85 -6.17 -2.58 15.14
C LYS A 85 -6.10 -2.17 13.66
N VAL A 86 -4.98 -1.61 13.21
CA VAL A 86 -4.77 -1.25 11.81
C VAL A 86 -4.75 -2.50 10.92
N MET A 87 -4.02 -3.53 11.32
CA MET A 87 -3.97 -4.79 10.57
C MET A 87 -5.35 -5.44 10.45
N ASP A 88 -6.08 -5.55 11.55
CA ASP A 88 -7.44 -6.09 11.58
C ASP A 88 -8.41 -5.26 10.73
N THR A 89 -8.32 -3.94 10.78
CA THR A 89 -9.15 -3.04 9.95
C THR A 89 -8.88 -3.22 8.45
N LEU A 90 -7.60 -3.33 8.05
CA LEU A 90 -7.22 -3.55 6.66
C LEU A 90 -7.58 -4.97 6.18
N GLN A 91 -7.40 -5.99 7.02
CA GLN A 91 -7.78 -7.37 6.72
C GLN A 91 -9.30 -7.51 6.55
N ARG A 92 -10.11 -6.95 7.46
CA ARG A 92 -11.58 -6.91 7.33
C ARG A 92 -12.03 -6.16 6.09
N ALA A 93 -11.26 -5.15 5.68
CA ALA A 93 -11.53 -4.45 4.44
C ALA A 93 -11.22 -5.33 3.19
N GLY A 94 -10.55 -6.47 3.32
CA GLY A 94 -10.19 -7.32 2.18
C GLY A 94 -8.90 -6.88 1.48
N VAL A 95 -8.05 -6.12 2.19
CA VAL A 95 -6.71 -5.78 1.73
C VAL A 95 -5.84 -7.03 1.86
N ALA A 96 -5.70 -7.80 0.78
CA ALA A 96 -5.03 -9.09 0.80
C ALA A 96 -3.49 -9.01 0.87
N ARG A 97 -2.89 -7.88 0.48
CA ARG A 97 -1.43 -7.69 0.40
C ARG A 97 -0.98 -6.61 1.37
N VAL A 98 -0.82 -7.00 2.64
CA VAL A 98 -0.30 -6.14 3.71
C VAL A 98 1.09 -6.61 4.12
N GLY A 99 2.08 -5.73 4.04
CA GLY A 99 3.44 -5.91 4.58
C GLY A 99 3.69 -4.98 5.77
N LEU A 100 4.45 -5.44 6.77
CA LEU A 100 4.88 -4.61 7.90
C LEU A 100 6.31 -4.13 7.64
N SER A 101 6.53 -2.82 7.72
CA SER A 101 7.86 -2.22 7.68
C SER A 101 8.02 -1.33 8.91
N VAL A 102 8.83 -1.73 9.87
CA VAL A 102 9.11 -0.88 11.03
C VAL A 102 10.16 0.14 10.60
N GLN A 103 9.76 1.40 10.50
CA GLN A 103 10.72 2.47 10.29
C GLN A 103 11.31 2.88 11.64
N LEU A 104 12.62 2.70 11.76
CA LEU A 104 13.39 3.33 12.82
C LEU A 104 13.54 4.80 12.41
N ALA A 105 12.55 5.63 12.74
CA ALA A 105 12.70 7.08 12.61
C ALA A 105 13.85 7.50 13.55
N PRO A 106 14.91 8.16 13.04
CA PRO A 106 16.05 8.60 13.84
C PRO A 106 15.69 9.74 14.81
#